data_AF-A0A9C8L9T3-F1
#
_entry.id   AF-A0A9C8L9T3-F1
#
_cell.length_a   1.000
_cell.length_b   1.000
_cell.length_c   1.000
_cell.angle_alpha   90.00
_cell.angle_beta   90.00
_cell.angle_gamma   90.00
#
_symmetry.space_group_name_H-M   'P 1'
#
loop_
_entity.id
_entity.type
_entity.pdbx_description
1 polymer ?
#
loop_
_entity_poly.entity_id
_entity_poly.type
_entity_poly.pdbx_seq_one_letter_code
_entity_poly.pdbx_strand_id
1 'polypeptide(L)'
;MTIPRSRGILQSMENDLASWLDNELKERGWSIREMARRAGVSHTAITSALNRKGRPSAELCVAISDPLGVPAIEVVQRAGILPPDPPETVAWRRLNAMWARLSDEDQGRILEIAETWVQKRGRRPKRAPSSAQNG
;
A
#
# COMPACT_ATOMS: atom_id res chain seq x y z
N MET A 1 -4.16 -28.40 8.10
CA MET A 1 -3.80 -27.77 6.82
C MET A 1 -3.12 -26.43 7.14
N THR A 2 -1.79 -26.44 7.18
CA THR A 2 -0.96 -25.32 7.66
C THR A 2 -0.67 -24.38 6.49
N ILE A 3 -1.22 -23.17 6.52
CA ILE A 3 -0.92 -22.12 5.54
C ILE A 3 0.42 -21.48 5.95
N PRO A 4 1.49 -21.53 5.12
CA PRO A 4 2.77 -20.95 5.48
C PRO A 4 2.69 -19.41 5.54
N ARG A 5 3.28 -18.84 6.61
CA ARG A 5 3.50 -17.40 6.77
C ARG A 5 4.76 -16.98 6.00
N SER A 6 4.59 -16.53 4.76
CA SER A 6 5.62 -15.80 3.99
C SER A 6 5.16 -14.37 3.69
N ARG A 7 4.65 -13.66 4.71
CA ARG A 7 3.97 -12.36 4.58
C ARG A 7 4.90 -11.18 4.28
N GLY A 8 6.22 -11.35 4.42
CA GLY A 8 7.19 -10.25 4.30
C GLY A 8 7.75 -10.01 2.90
N ILE A 9 7.73 -11.01 2.01
CA ILE A 9 8.39 -10.93 0.69
C ILE A 9 7.37 -10.62 -0.44
N LEU A 10 6.12 -11.07 -0.30
CA LEU A 10 5.06 -10.77 -1.27
C LEU A 10 4.56 -9.30 -1.18
N GLN A 11 4.50 -8.72 0.02
CA GLN A 11 4.06 -7.32 0.21
C GLN A 11 4.99 -6.27 -0.42
N SER A 12 6.28 -6.59 -0.58
CA SER A 12 7.27 -5.67 -1.16
C SER A 12 7.30 -5.69 -2.69
N MET A 13 6.77 -6.74 -3.33
CA MET A 13 6.71 -6.83 -4.80
C MET A 13 5.42 -6.22 -5.36
N GLU A 14 4.33 -6.20 -4.59
CA GLU A 14 3.03 -5.66 -5.04
C GLU A 14 2.94 -4.12 -4.95
N ASN A 15 3.88 -3.44 -4.30
CA ASN A 15 3.82 -1.99 -4.05
C ASN A 15 5.05 -1.22 -4.56
N ASP A 16 5.80 -1.77 -5.52
CA ASP A 16 6.96 -1.08 -6.08
C ASP A 16 6.56 -0.26 -7.32
N LEU A 17 6.51 1.07 -7.18
CA LEU A 17 6.21 2.01 -8.27
C LEU A 17 7.05 1.74 -9.53
N ALA A 18 8.33 1.41 -9.37
CA ALA A 18 9.24 1.19 -10.49
C ALA A 18 8.84 -0.03 -11.32
N SER A 19 8.63 -1.18 -10.67
CA SER A 19 8.23 -2.42 -11.34
C SER A 19 6.84 -2.31 -11.95
N TRP A 20 5.88 -1.68 -11.26
CA TRP A 20 4.53 -1.48 -11.81
C TRP A 20 4.55 -0.54 -13.02
N LEU A 21 5.24 0.59 -12.94
CA LEU A 21 5.29 1.55 -14.05
C LEU A 21 5.99 0.93 -15.27
N ASP A 22 7.06 0.16 -15.07
CA ASP A 22 7.73 -0.56 -16.17
C ASP A 22 6.77 -1.52 -16.91
N ASN A 23 5.91 -2.23 -16.18
CA ASN A 23 4.90 -3.10 -16.78
C ASN A 23 3.84 -2.30 -17.56
N GLU A 24 3.28 -1.23 -16.96
CA GLU A 24 2.32 -0.35 -17.64
C GLU A 24 2.87 0.21 -18.95
N LEU A 25 4.14 0.63 -18.94
CA LEU A 25 4.80 1.15 -20.14
C LEU A 25 5.03 0.07 -21.19
N LYS A 26 5.42 -1.14 -20.79
CA LYS A 26 5.58 -2.27 -21.70
C LYS A 26 4.26 -2.67 -22.37
N GLU A 27 3.19 -2.79 -21.61
CA GLU A 27 1.86 -3.14 -22.13
C GLU A 27 1.36 -2.12 -23.16
N ARG A 28 1.71 -0.84 -22.97
CA ARG A 28 1.35 0.27 -23.86
C ARG A 28 2.34 0.52 -24.99
N GLY A 29 3.48 -0.19 -25.01
CA GLY A 29 4.57 0.06 -25.95
C GLY A 29 5.25 1.43 -25.78
N TRP A 30 5.23 2.00 -24.57
CA TRP A 30 5.80 3.31 -24.28
C TRP A 30 7.22 3.19 -23.73
N SER A 31 8.06 4.16 -24.09
CA SER A 31 9.33 4.38 -23.40
C SER A 31 9.13 5.34 -22.22
N ILE A 32 10.08 5.39 -21.29
CA ILE A 32 10.10 6.40 -20.22
C ILE A 32 10.08 7.83 -20.77
N ARG A 33 10.71 8.07 -21.93
CA ARG A 33 10.66 9.38 -22.61
C ARG A 33 9.27 9.72 -23.11
N GLU A 34 8.59 8.74 -23.69
CA GLU A 34 7.20 8.92 -24.15
C GLU A 34 6.26 9.15 -22.97
N MET A 35 6.47 8.43 -21.87
CA MET A 35 5.75 8.66 -20.62
C MET A 35 5.95 10.08 -20.10
N ALA A 36 7.19 10.55 -19.98
CA ALA A 36 7.50 11.90 -19.53
C ALA A 36 6.85 12.97 -20.42
N ARG A 37 6.88 12.77 -21.75
CA ARG A 37 6.22 13.65 -22.73
C ARG A 37 4.71 13.70 -22.51
N ARG A 38 4.05 12.55 -22.32
CA ARG A 38 2.61 12.46 -22.08
C ARG A 38 2.19 13.07 -20.74
N ALA A 39 3.02 12.87 -19.71
CA ALA A 39 2.82 13.43 -18.37
C ALA A 39 3.16 14.92 -18.26
N GLY A 40 3.77 15.51 -19.30
CA GLY A 40 4.20 16.92 -19.25
C GLY A 40 5.32 17.20 -18.25
N VAL A 41 6.13 16.21 -17.90
CA VAL A 41 7.23 16.33 -16.93
C VAL A 41 8.59 16.01 -17.56
N SER A 42 9.67 16.37 -16.87
CA SER A 42 11.00 16.02 -17.36
C SER A 42 11.25 14.51 -17.27
N HIS A 43 12.01 13.97 -18.22
CA HIS A 43 12.50 12.59 -18.16
C HIS A 43 13.23 12.30 -16.85
N THR A 44 14.00 13.29 -16.35
CA THR A 44 14.72 13.19 -15.08
C THR A 44 13.76 13.04 -13.89
N ALA A 45 12.61 13.72 -13.89
CA ALA A 45 11.62 13.60 -12.83
C ALA A 45 11.06 12.18 -12.73
N ILE A 46 10.70 11.57 -13.86
CA ILE A 46 10.26 10.16 -13.91
C ILE A 46 11.37 9.24 -13.42
N THR A 47 12.60 9.37 -13.93
CA THR A 47 13.70 8.49 -13.51
C THR A 47 14.05 8.64 -12.02
N SER A 48 13.96 9.85 -11.48
CA SER A 48 14.20 10.11 -10.05
C SER A 48 13.13 9.48 -9.17
N ALA A 49 11.86 9.49 -9.60
CA ALA A 49 10.77 8.81 -8.92
C ALA A 49 10.95 7.29 -8.89
N LEU A 50 11.52 6.70 -9.94
CA LEU A 50 11.74 5.25 -10.03
C LEU A 50 13.00 4.79 -9.31
N ASN A 51 14.07 5.59 -9.30
CA ASN A 51 15.41 5.18 -8.82
C ASN A 51 15.65 5.35 -7.30
N ARG A 52 14.60 5.57 -6.50
CA ARG A 52 14.62 5.46 -5.02
C ARG A 52 15.59 6.36 -4.24
N LYS A 53 15.75 7.64 -4.62
CA LYS A 53 16.41 8.64 -3.73
C LYS A 53 15.46 9.69 -3.14
N GLY A 54 14.24 9.82 -3.65
CA GLY A 54 13.20 10.64 -3.05
C GLY A 54 11.85 10.04 -3.34
N ARG A 55 10.92 10.13 -2.38
CA ARG A 55 9.50 9.89 -2.66
C ARG A 55 9.06 10.92 -3.71
N PRO A 56 8.38 10.52 -4.80
CA PRO A 56 7.85 11.50 -5.74
C PRO A 56 6.90 12.45 -5.03
N SER A 57 6.79 13.68 -5.53
CA SER A 57 5.79 14.61 -5.01
C SER A 57 4.38 14.15 -5.42
N ALA A 58 3.37 14.66 -4.73
CA ALA A 58 1.99 14.37 -5.07
C ALA A 58 1.66 14.85 -6.50
N GLU A 59 2.19 16.00 -6.93
CA GLU A 59 2.01 16.49 -8.29
C GLU A 59 2.60 15.54 -9.33
N LEU A 60 3.76 14.94 -9.05
CA LEU A 60 4.37 13.97 -9.95
C LEU A 60 3.57 12.66 -10.01
N CYS A 61 2.98 12.22 -8.90
CA CYS A 61 2.07 11.07 -8.91
C CYS A 61 0.83 11.33 -9.77
N VAL A 62 0.24 12.53 -9.69
CA VAL A 62 -0.90 12.95 -10.53
C VAL A 62 -0.48 13.02 -12.01
N ALA A 63 0.65 13.65 -12.30
CA ALA A 63 1.16 13.74 -13.67
C ALA A 63 1.44 12.36 -14.28
N ILE A 64 1.83 11.37 -13.47
CA ILE A 64 1.98 9.97 -13.89
C ILE A 64 0.63 9.29 -14.10
N SER A 65 -0.36 9.55 -13.24
CA SER A 65 -1.66 8.88 -13.31
C SER A 65 -2.48 9.27 -14.54
N ASP A 66 -2.43 10.55 -14.92
CA ASP A 66 -3.24 11.12 -16.01
C ASP A 66 -3.06 10.41 -17.36
N PRO A 67 -1.84 10.28 -17.92
CA PRO A 67 -1.66 9.58 -19.20
C PRO A 67 -1.86 8.07 -19.11
N LEU A 68 -1.71 7.48 -17.92
CA LEU A 68 -1.99 6.06 -17.71
C LEU A 68 -3.50 5.78 -17.58
N GLY A 69 -4.31 6.78 -17.25
CA GLY A 69 -5.75 6.63 -17.03
C GLY A 69 -6.07 5.83 -15.77
N VAL A 70 -5.19 5.88 -14.76
CA VAL A 70 -5.37 5.23 -13.46
C VAL A 70 -5.68 6.26 -12.38
N PRO A 71 -6.31 5.89 -11.26
CA PRO A 71 -6.49 6.81 -10.14
C PRO A 71 -5.15 7.28 -9.55
N ALA A 72 -4.99 8.58 -9.27
CA ALA A 72 -3.77 9.10 -8.65
C ALA A 72 -3.42 8.43 -7.32
N ILE A 73 -4.43 8.04 -6.53
CA ILE A 73 -4.26 7.32 -5.26
C ILE A 73 -3.48 6.02 -5.44
N GLU A 74 -3.67 5.34 -6.57
CA GLU A 74 -3.01 4.08 -6.89
C GLU A 74 -1.49 4.27 -7.06
N VAL A 75 -1.10 5.35 -7.75
CA VAL A 75 0.30 5.75 -7.94
C VAL A 75 0.93 6.18 -6.62
N VAL A 76 0.18 6.91 -5.79
CA VAL A 76 0.62 7.37 -4.45
C VAL A 76 0.86 6.20 -3.49
N GLN A 77 -0.02 5.19 -3.51
CA GLN A 77 0.16 3.95 -2.72
C GLN A 77 1.39 3.17 -3.18
N ARG A 78 1.58 2.99 -4.50
CA ARG A 78 2.76 2.33 -5.08
C ARG A 78 4.06 3.11 -4.87
N ALA A 79 3.97 4.44 -4.73
CA ALA A 79 5.11 5.27 -4.34
C ALA A 79 5.48 5.11 -2.85
N GLY A 80 4.68 4.36 -2.07
CA GLY A 80 4.88 4.17 -0.63
C GLY A 80 4.63 5.45 0.19
N ILE A 81 3.84 6.38 -0.36
CA ILE A 81 3.42 7.61 0.32
C ILE A 81 2.22 7.31 1.22
N LEU A 82 1.28 6.50 0.73
CA LEU A 82 0.13 6.01 1.50
C LEU A 82 0.17 4.49 1.61
N PRO A 83 -0.37 3.91 2.70
CA PRO A 83 -0.54 2.47 2.78
C PRO A 83 -1.54 1.98 1.71
N PRO A 84 -1.38 0.76 1.20
CA PRO A 84 -2.40 0.16 0.34
C PRO A 84 -3.71 -0.03 1.12
N ASP A 85 -4.82 -0.03 0.40
CA ASP A 85 -6.11 -0.31 1.00
C ASP A 85 -6.12 -1.71 1.63
N PRO A 86 -6.77 -1.88 2.80
CA PRO A 86 -6.91 -3.19 3.39
C PRO A 86 -7.69 -4.09 2.43
N PRO A 87 -7.32 -5.37 2.32
CA PRO A 87 -7.94 -6.28 1.37
C PRO A 87 -9.45 -6.39 1.62
N GLU A 88 -10.23 -6.33 0.54
CA GLU A 88 -11.69 -6.38 0.59
C GLU A 88 -12.20 -7.80 0.87
N THR A 89 -12.10 -8.23 2.13
CA THR A 89 -12.55 -9.56 2.54
C THR A 89 -14.09 -9.65 2.59
N VAL A 90 -14.63 -10.87 2.52
CA VAL A 90 -16.08 -11.12 2.75
C VAL A 90 -16.51 -10.59 4.12
N ALA A 91 -15.65 -10.73 5.13
CA ALA A 91 -15.91 -10.19 6.47
C ALA A 91 -15.98 -8.65 6.46
N TRP A 92 -15.07 -7.99 5.73
CA TRP A 92 -15.07 -6.54 5.57
C TRP A 92 -16.36 -6.03 4.90
N ARG A 93 -16.76 -6.64 3.78
CA ARG A 93 -18.02 -6.29 3.10
C ARG A 93 -19.23 -6.44 4.00
N ARG A 94 -19.32 -7.55 4.74
CA ARG A 94 -20.41 -7.79 5.68
C ARG A 94 -20.42 -6.77 6.82
N LEU A 95 -19.24 -6.44 7.38
CA LEU A 95 -19.12 -5.42 8.40
C LEU A 95 -19.59 -4.05 7.88
N ASN A 96 -19.14 -3.64 6.69
CA ASN A 96 -19.51 -2.36 6.09
C ASN A 96 -21.04 -2.24 5.87
N ALA A 97 -21.68 -3.31 5.38
CA ALA A 97 -23.13 -3.35 5.20
C ALA A 97 -23.91 -3.26 6.54
N MET A 98 -23.37 -3.84 7.61
CA MET A 98 -23.96 -3.71 8.95
C MET A 98 -23.71 -2.33 9.56
N TRP A 99 -22.50 -1.79 9.36
CA TRP A 99 -22.05 -0.50 9.88
C TRP A 99 -22.98 0.65 9.49
N ALA A 100 -23.37 0.69 8.21
CA ALA A 100 -24.27 1.72 7.67
C ALA A 100 -25.66 1.75 8.32
N ARG A 101 -26.04 0.72 9.08
CA ARG A 101 -27.34 0.60 9.76
C ARG A 101 -27.27 0.88 11.25
N LEU A 102 -26.06 1.09 11.80
CA LEU A 102 -25.84 1.36 13.22
C LEU A 102 -26.02 2.84 13.52
N SER A 103 -26.52 3.13 14.73
CA SER A 103 -26.48 4.46 15.29
C SER A 103 -25.02 4.88 15.55
N ASP A 104 -24.75 6.19 15.61
CA ASP A 104 -23.42 6.70 15.93
C ASP A 104 -22.91 6.19 17.30
N GLU A 105 -23.81 6.00 18.26
CA GLU A 105 -23.49 5.45 19.58
C GLU A 105 -23.02 3.99 19.48
N ASP A 106 -23.73 3.16 18.70
CA ASP A 106 -23.36 1.76 18.50
C ASP A 106 -22.09 1.61 17.68
N GLN A 107 -21.88 2.48 16.68
CA GLN A 107 -20.61 2.57 15.97
C GLN A 107 -19.46 2.84 16.96
N GLY A 108 -19.64 3.80 17.88
CA GLY A 108 -18.67 4.11 18.93
C GLY A 108 -18.32 2.91 19.81
N ARG A 109 -19.32 2.17 20.29
CA ARG A 109 -19.11 0.95 21.10
C ARG A 109 -18.30 -0.11 20.36
N ILE A 110 -18.57 -0.31 19.07
CA ILE A 110 -17.83 -1.29 18.26
C ILE A 110 -16.38 -0.83 18.03
N LEU A 111 -16.15 0.46 17.80
CA LEU A 111 -14.79 1.01 17.68
C LEU A 111 -13.96 0.77 18.95
N GLU A 112 -14.53 1.04 20.13
CA GLU A 112 -13.83 0.83 21.41
C GLU A 112 -13.36 -0.63 21.58
N ILE A 113 -14.23 -1.58 21.23
CA ILE A 113 -13.90 -3.00 21.25
C ILE A 113 -12.76 -3.28 20.26
N ALA A 114 -12.88 -2.83 19.02
CA ALA A 114 -11.88 -3.04 17.99
C ALA A 114 -10.50 -2.47 18.38
N GLU A 115 -10.46 -1.24 18.88
CA GLU A 115 -9.25 -0.57 19.36
C GLU A 115 -8.60 -1.35 20.51
N THR A 116 -9.40 -1.82 21.47
CA THR A 116 -8.91 -2.64 22.59
C THR A 116 -8.20 -3.90 22.09
N TRP A 117 -8.77 -4.59 21.09
CA TRP A 117 -8.14 -5.79 20.52
C TRP A 117 -6.87 -5.48 19.72
N VAL A 118 -6.82 -4.35 19.01
CA VAL A 118 -5.63 -3.91 18.28
C VAL A 118 -4.48 -3.59 19.26
N GLN A 119 -4.77 -2.83 20.33
CA GLN A 119 -3.78 -2.46 21.34
C GLN A 119 -3.23 -3.69 22.10
N LYS A 120 -4.10 -4.64 22.48
CA LYS A 120 -3.68 -5.88 23.15
C LYS A 120 -2.75 -6.74 22.28
N ARG A 121 -2.91 -6.72 20.95
CA ARG A 121 -2.01 -7.43 20.02
C ARG A 121 -0.67 -6.73 19.85
N GLY A 122 -0.64 -5.39 19.89
CA GLY A 122 0.61 -4.61 19.85
C GLY A 122 1.49 -4.78 21.10
N ARG A 123 0.89 -5.15 22.23
CA ARG A 123 1.57 -5.30 23.54
C ARG A 123 2.12 -6.70 23.83
N ARG A 124 2.11 -7.62 22.85
CA ARG A 124 2.67 -8.97 23.05
C ARG A 124 4.17 -8.84 23.37
N PRO A 125 4.64 -9.20 24.58
CA PRO A 125 6.00 -8.92 25.00
C PRO A 125 7.00 -9.61 24.08
N LYS A 126 8.05 -8.86 23.71
CA LYS A 126 9.25 -9.35 23.04
C LYS A 126 9.70 -10.59 23.82
N ARG A 127 9.71 -11.77 23.19
CA ARG A 127 10.26 -12.99 23.81
C ARG A 127 11.61 -12.62 24.40
N ALA A 128 11.74 -12.71 25.73
CA ALA A 128 13.02 -12.57 26.40
C ALA A 128 14.01 -13.53 25.74
N PRO A 129 15.28 -13.13 25.56
CA PRO A 129 16.28 -14.03 25.00
C PRO A 129 16.32 -15.30 25.85
N SER A 130 16.24 -16.44 25.17
CA SER A 130 16.41 -17.76 25.75
C SER A 130 17.77 -17.83 26.40
N SER A 131 17.85 -17.59 27.71
CA SER A 131 18.98 -18.00 28.53
C SER A 131 18.93 -19.53 28.64
N ALA A 132 19.48 -20.21 27.64
CA ALA A 132 19.88 -21.60 27.75
C ALA A 132 20.97 -21.88 26.70
N GLN A 133 22.05 -22.47 27.19
CA GLN A 133 23.15 -23.14 26.48
C GLN A 133 24.39 -22.29 26.20
N ASN A 134 25.30 -22.30 27.16
CA ASN A 134 26.60 -22.97 27.10
C ASN A 134 27.02 -23.11 28.58
N GLY A 135 27.09 -24.32 29.15
CA GLY A 135 28.10 -25.32 28.82
C GLY A 135 29.17 -25.21 29.88
#